data_AF-A0A2E9N3K4-F1
#
_entry.id   AF-A0A2E9N3K4-F1
#
_cell.length_a   1.000
_cell.length_b   1.000
_cell.length_c   1.000
_cell.angle_alpha   90.00
_cell.angle_beta   90.00
_cell.angle_gamma   90.00
#
_symmetry.space_group_name_H-M   'P 1'
#
loop_
_entity.id
_entity.type
_entity.pdbx_description
1 polymer ?
#
loop_
_entity_poly.entity_id
_entity_poly.type
_entity_poly.pdbx_seq_one_letter_code
_entity_poly.pdbx_strand_id
1 'polypeptide(L)'
;MGRVGWVTWALFIVAVPLFLVTASVTWAFNSPGLYNDGFGKYSISRISGITDTDLSQVGADIRSYINSGDEPLSVQTRILGEKRDLFNDREVAHMKDVKQLVRGVYVLALVSAVYLAAMTVVGFALQRGRFVPDLAKRMALGGGLTLALLVVFGIVALVGFDGVFLKFHQLSFANDFWRLDPRTDYLVRIFPQDFWFDATMWVAVRAIVGALVLTVAGSSFLVYRRYTGWQGELSGMESAREA
;
A
#
# COMPACT_ATOMS: atom_id res chain seq x y z
N MET A 1 6.38 27.74 -24.70
CA MET A 1 6.26 26.35 -24.17
C MET A 1 6.13 26.44 -22.67
N GLY A 2 4.91 26.25 -22.16
CA GLY A 2 4.55 26.57 -20.78
C GLY A 2 5.27 25.68 -19.77
N ARG A 3 5.87 26.29 -18.74
CA ARG A 3 6.37 25.58 -17.57
C ARG A 3 5.22 24.77 -16.97
N VAL A 4 5.46 23.51 -16.62
CA VAL A 4 4.50 22.70 -15.86
C VAL A 4 4.13 23.49 -14.60
N GLY A 5 2.83 23.68 -14.39
CA GLY A 5 2.31 24.52 -13.30
C GLY A 5 2.75 24.00 -11.92
N TRP A 6 2.81 24.90 -10.95
CA TRP A 6 3.14 24.53 -9.58
C TRP A 6 2.09 23.57 -8.98
N VAL A 7 0.81 23.74 -9.33
CA VAL A 7 -0.29 22.87 -8.91
C VAL A 7 -0.08 21.43 -9.38
N THR A 8 0.29 21.23 -10.65
CA THR A 8 0.57 19.89 -11.19
C THR A 8 1.75 19.22 -10.52
N TRP A 9 2.77 19.98 -10.09
CA TRP A 9 3.87 19.41 -9.32
C TRP A 9 3.48 19.10 -7.88
N ALA A 10 2.66 19.93 -7.24
CA ALA A 10 2.14 19.65 -5.90
C ALA A 10 1.30 18.36 -5.90
N LEU A 11 0.42 18.21 -6.90
CA LEU A 11 -0.36 16.99 -7.09
C LEU A 11 0.53 15.77 -7.35
N PHE A 12 1.61 15.91 -8.12
CA PHE A 12 2.59 14.82 -8.29
C PHE A 12 3.22 14.39 -6.96
N ILE A 13 3.65 15.35 -6.14
CA ILE A 13 4.26 15.07 -4.83
C ILE A 13 3.26 14.33 -3.92
N VAL A 14 1.98 14.70 -3.93
CA VAL A 14 0.92 14.04 -3.14
C VAL A 14 0.52 12.69 -3.74
N ALA A 15 0.55 12.54 -5.06
CA ALA A 15 0.23 11.28 -5.72
C ALA A 15 1.24 10.17 -5.40
N VAL A 16 2.50 10.51 -5.10
CA VAL A 16 3.54 9.53 -4.72
C VAL A 16 3.17 8.74 -3.44
N PRO A 17 2.92 9.35 -2.26
CA PRO A 17 2.52 8.60 -1.07
C PRO A 17 1.21 7.87 -1.27
N LEU A 18 0.23 8.47 -1.97
CA LEU A 18 -1.03 7.80 -2.30
C LEU A 18 -0.77 6.51 -3.07
N PHE A 19 0.01 6.56 -4.15
CA PHE A 19 0.37 5.39 -4.94
C PHE A 19 1.14 4.35 -4.13
N LEU A 20 2.21 4.75 -3.45
CA LEU A 20 3.06 3.80 -2.71
C LEU A 20 2.29 3.06 -1.62
N VAL A 21 1.43 3.75 -0.87
CA VAL A 21 0.63 3.13 0.19
C VAL A 21 -0.45 2.24 -0.42
N THR A 22 -1.27 2.75 -1.34
CA THR A 22 -2.38 1.99 -1.93
C THR A 22 -1.93 0.81 -2.77
N ALA A 23 -0.80 0.92 -3.49
CA ALA A 23 -0.20 -0.21 -4.19
C ALA A 23 0.33 -1.28 -3.22
N SER A 24 0.92 -0.86 -2.09
CA SER A 24 1.36 -1.79 -1.04
C SER A 24 0.18 -2.51 -0.38
N VAL A 25 -0.92 -1.80 -0.09
CA VAL A 25 -2.17 -2.40 0.40
C VAL A 25 -2.77 -3.35 -0.63
N THR A 26 -2.80 -2.94 -1.90
CA THR A 26 -3.28 -3.78 -3.01
C THR A 26 -2.49 -5.09 -3.07
N TRP A 27 -1.17 -5.03 -2.92
CA TRP A 27 -0.35 -6.23 -2.86
C TRP A 27 -0.65 -7.08 -1.62
N ALA A 28 -0.80 -6.47 -0.44
CA ALA A 28 -1.11 -7.19 0.80
C ALA A 28 -2.38 -8.05 0.67
N PHE A 29 -3.48 -7.46 0.17
CA PHE A 29 -4.74 -8.17 -0.06
C PHE A 29 -4.64 -9.30 -1.09
N ASN A 30 -3.72 -9.20 -2.04
CA ASN A 30 -3.55 -10.20 -3.11
C ASN A 30 -2.43 -11.21 -2.83
N SER A 31 -1.76 -11.15 -1.68
CA SER A 31 -0.61 -11.98 -1.36
C SER A 31 -1.03 -13.31 -0.71
N PRO A 32 -0.88 -14.48 -1.36
CA PRO A 32 -1.11 -15.76 -0.69
C PRO A 32 -0.17 -15.96 0.50
N GLY A 33 1.08 -15.51 0.38
CA GLY A 33 2.09 -15.61 1.43
C GLY A 33 1.67 -14.88 2.70
N LEU A 34 1.14 -13.65 2.59
CA LEU A 34 0.70 -12.90 3.77
C LEU A 34 -0.38 -13.64 4.56
N TYR A 35 -1.33 -14.28 3.85
CA TYR A 35 -2.40 -15.05 4.47
C TYR A 35 -1.85 -16.33 5.10
N ASN A 36 -1.11 -17.14 4.32
CA ASN A 36 -0.63 -18.45 4.78
C ASN A 36 0.38 -18.31 5.93
N ASP A 37 1.31 -17.35 5.83
CA ASP A 37 2.30 -17.08 6.89
C ASP A 37 1.59 -16.57 8.15
N GLY A 38 0.58 -15.71 8.01
CA GLY A 38 -0.25 -15.25 9.11
C GLY A 38 -1.03 -16.38 9.78
N PHE A 39 -1.65 -17.25 8.98
CA PHE A 39 -2.37 -18.42 9.49
C PHE A 39 -1.46 -19.36 10.27
N GLY A 40 -0.24 -19.58 9.79
CA GLY A 40 0.79 -20.35 10.50
C GLY A 40 1.26 -19.65 11.78
N LYS A 41 1.66 -18.37 11.69
CA LYS A 41 2.17 -17.57 12.81
C LYS A 41 1.21 -17.54 14.00
N TYR A 42 -0.08 -17.40 13.73
CA TYR A 42 -1.11 -17.31 14.77
C TYR A 42 -1.76 -18.66 15.11
N SER A 43 -1.22 -19.77 14.60
CA SER A 43 -1.74 -21.13 14.85
C SER A 43 -3.24 -21.24 14.58
N ILE A 44 -3.71 -20.61 13.49
CA ILE A 44 -5.13 -20.48 13.18
C ILE A 44 -5.81 -21.85 13.09
N SER A 45 -5.11 -22.84 12.54
CA SER A 45 -5.60 -24.21 12.46
C SER A 45 -5.97 -24.79 13.83
N ARG A 46 -5.15 -24.56 14.86
CA ARG A 46 -5.39 -25.04 16.22
C ARG A 46 -6.58 -24.36 16.89
N ILE A 47 -6.75 -23.06 16.68
CA ILE A 47 -7.79 -22.27 17.38
C ILE A 47 -9.16 -22.30 16.67
N SER A 48 -9.17 -22.54 15.37
CA SER A 48 -10.39 -22.58 14.56
C SER A 48 -10.90 -24.00 14.30
N GLY A 49 -10.02 -25.01 14.39
CA GLY A 49 -10.35 -26.39 14.00
C GLY A 49 -10.41 -26.60 12.48
N ILE A 50 -9.88 -25.66 11.69
CA ILE A 50 -9.77 -25.74 10.23
C ILE A 50 -8.36 -26.18 9.88
N THR A 51 -8.19 -27.15 8.99
CA THR A 51 -6.83 -27.63 8.63
C THR A 51 -6.03 -26.56 7.89
N ASP A 52 -4.69 -26.62 7.91
CA ASP A 52 -3.84 -25.64 7.19
C ASP A 52 -4.10 -25.64 5.67
N THR A 53 -4.39 -26.82 5.11
CA THR A 53 -4.79 -26.98 3.71
C THR A 53 -6.11 -26.26 3.43
N ASP A 54 -7.11 -26.47 4.29
CA ASP A 54 -8.40 -25.81 4.16
C ASP A 54 -8.29 -24.29 4.39
N LEU A 55 -7.45 -23.83 5.31
CA LEU A 55 -7.17 -22.40 5.54
C LEU A 55 -6.53 -21.74 4.32
N SER A 56 -5.61 -22.44 3.65
CA SER A 56 -5.01 -21.96 2.40
C SER A 56 -6.06 -21.74 1.31
N GLN A 57 -7.04 -22.67 1.21
CA GLN A 57 -8.18 -22.54 0.30
C GLN A 57 -9.13 -21.40 0.73
N VAL A 58 -9.47 -21.30 2.01
CA VAL A 58 -10.28 -20.20 2.58
C VAL A 58 -9.64 -18.85 2.23
N GLY A 59 -8.33 -18.71 2.40
CA GLY A 59 -7.60 -17.51 2.00
C GLY A 59 -7.72 -17.23 0.49
N ALA A 60 -7.65 -18.26 -0.35
CA ALA A 60 -7.85 -18.12 -1.79
C ALA A 60 -9.27 -17.68 -2.15
N ASP A 61 -10.29 -18.25 -1.50
CA ASP A 61 -11.69 -17.92 -1.73
C ASP A 61 -12.00 -16.47 -1.32
N ILE A 62 -11.47 -16.02 -0.18
CA ILE A 62 -11.60 -14.62 0.27
C ILE A 62 -10.93 -13.67 -0.72
N ARG A 63 -9.70 -13.98 -1.17
CA ARG A 63 -9.02 -13.15 -2.19
C ARG A 63 -9.80 -13.14 -3.50
N SER A 64 -10.34 -14.28 -3.93
CA SER A 64 -11.18 -14.37 -5.12
C SER A 64 -12.41 -13.48 -4.98
N TYR A 65 -13.13 -13.58 -3.87
CA TYR A 65 -14.31 -12.75 -3.57
C TYR A 65 -14.00 -11.25 -3.62
N ILE A 66 -12.89 -10.80 -3.00
CA ILE A 66 -12.49 -9.39 -3.03
C ILE A 66 -12.28 -8.89 -4.47
N ASN A 67 -11.74 -9.74 -5.35
CA ASN A 67 -11.39 -9.41 -6.74
C ASN A 67 -12.50 -9.72 -7.76
N SER A 68 -13.59 -10.38 -7.38
CA SER A 68 -14.68 -10.74 -8.29
C SER A 68 -15.88 -9.79 -8.18
N GLY A 69 -16.84 -9.96 -9.08
CA GLY A 69 -18.16 -9.32 -9.00
C GLY A 69 -19.11 -9.98 -8.00
N ASP A 70 -18.74 -11.14 -7.44
CA ASP A 70 -19.68 -12.05 -6.78
C ASP A 70 -20.12 -11.54 -5.40
N GLU A 71 -21.40 -11.71 -5.10
CA GLU A 71 -21.99 -11.48 -3.78
C GLU A 71 -23.17 -12.46 -3.57
N PRO A 72 -23.40 -12.95 -2.34
CA PRO A 72 -22.63 -12.72 -1.11
C PRO A 72 -21.29 -13.49 -1.08
N LEU A 73 -20.44 -13.21 -0.07
CA LEU A 73 -19.30 -14.06 0.24
C LEU A 73 -19.82 -15.45 0.65
N SER A 74 -19.37 -16.49 -0.05
CA SER A 74 -19.70 -17.88 0.27
C SER A 74 -18.41 -18.69 0.34
N VAL A 75 -18.06 -19.13 1.55
CA VAL A 75 -16.87 -19.93 1.82
C VAL A 75 -17.28 -21.12 2.66
N GLN A 76 -17.14 -22.32 2.08
CA GLN A 76 -17.38 -23.57 2.76
C GLN A 76 -16.07 -24.26 3.10
N THR A 77 -15.94 -24.68 4.35
CA THR A 77 -14.75 -25.36 4.82
C THR A 77 -15.11 -26.47 5.81
N ARG A 78 -14.12 -27.28 6.19
CA ARG A 78 -14.28 -28.30 7.21
C ARG A 78 -13.81 -27.75 8.55
N ILE A 79 -14.73 -27.68 9.49
CA ILE A 79 -14.45 -27.27 10.87
C ILE A 79 -14.56 -28.54 11.72
N LEU A 80 -13.45 -28.94 12.35
CA LEU A 80 -13.37 -30.20 13.11
C LEU A 80 -13.84 -31.42 12.29
N GLY A 81 -13.55 -31.42 10.98
CA GLY A 81 -13.91 -32.49 10.04
C GLY A 81 -15.28 -32.34 9.38
N GLU A 82 -16.17 -31.48 9.89
CA GLU A 82 -17.52 -31.28 9.35
C GLU A 82 -17.60 -30.11 8.38
N LYS A 83 -18.20 -30.34 7.21
CA LYS A 83 -18.36 -29.32 6.17
C LYS A 83 -19.48 -28.35 6.54
N ARG A 84 -19.16 -27.06 6.64
CA ARG A 84 -20.09 -25.98 7.04
C ARG A 84 -19.73 -24.67 6.34
N ASP A 85 -20.66 -23.74 6.28
CA ASP A 85 -20.35 -22.35 5.91
C ASP A 85 -19.47 -21.72 7.00
N LEU A 86 -18.42 -21.02 6.60
CA LEU A 86 -17.43 -20.47 7.54
C LEU A 86 -17.95 -19.21 8.24
N PHE A 87 -18.68 -18.36 7.52
CA PHE A 87 -19.09 -17.04 7.98
C PHE A 87 -20.61 -16.96 8.15
N ASN A 88 -21.04 -16.31 9.22
CA ASN A 88 -22.44 -15.97 9.44
C ASN A 88 -22.86 -14.70 8.68
N ASP A 89 -24.16 -14.39 8.68
CA ASP A 89 -24.73 -13.26 7.94
C ASP A 89 -24.09 -11.90 8.31
N ARG A 90 -23.71 -11.70 9.58
CA ARG A 90 -23.07 -10.46 10.04
C ARG A 90 -21.66 -10.34 9.48
N GLU A 91 -20.89 -11.42 9.50
CA GLU A 91 -19.54 -11.49 8.95
C GLU A 91 -19.54 -11.30 7.43
N VAL A 92 -20.52 -11.89 6.74
CA VAL A 92 -20.73 -11.72 5.29
C VAL A 92 -21.07 -10.26 4.96
N ALA A 93 -21.94 -9.62 5.75
CA ALA A 93 -22.27 -8.20 5.59
C ALA A 93 -21.04 -7.31 5.82
N HIS A 94 -20.24 -7.60 6.84
CA HIS A 94 -18.98 -6.88 7.06
C HIS A 94 -18.00 -7.06 5.90
N MET A 95 -17.84 -8.27 5.38
CA MET A 95 -16.95 -8.55 4.26
C MET A 95 -17.39 -7.87 2.96
N LYS A 96 -18.69 -7.63 2.78
CA LYS A 96 -19.20 -6.79 1.69
C LYS A 96 -18.72 -5.34 1.81
N ASP A 97 -18.78 -4.76 3.01
CA ASP A 97 -18.27 -3.41 3.23
C ASP A 97 -16.74 -3.34 3.01
N VAL A 98 -16.00 -4.35 3.51
CA VAL A 98 -14.55 -4.48 3.27
C VAL A 98 -14.24 -4.57 1.78
N LYS A 99 -15.02 -5.34 1.00
CA LYS A 99 -14.85 -5.45 -0.45
C LYS A 99 -14.98 -4.10 -1.14
N GLN A 100 -15.97 -3.27 -0.76
CA GLN A 100 -16.11 -1.94 -1.34
C GLN A 100 -14.95 -1.01 -0.96
N LEU A 101 -14.50 -1.06 0.29
CA LEU A 101 -13.35 -0.28 0.74
C LEU A 101 -12.07 -0.67 -0.03
N VAL A 102 -11.80 -1.96 -0.18
CA VAL A 102 -10.64 -2.47 -0.92
C VAL A 102 -10.70 -2.10 -2.40
N ARG A 103 -11.88 -2.15 -3.03
CA ARG A 103 -12.07 -1.65 -4.40
C ARG A 103 -11.75 -0.15 -4.50
N GLY A 104 -12.13 0.65 -3.51
CA GLY A 104 -11.74 2.06 -3.44
C GLY A 104 -10.22 2.24 -3.39
N VAL A 105 -9.51 1.40 -2.62
CA VAL A 105 -8.05 1.37 -2.58
C VAL A 105 -7.46 1.02 -3.95
N TYR A 106 -8.00 0.02 -4.65
CA TYR A 106 -7.53 -0.36 -5.99
C TYR A 106 -7.70 0.77 -7.00
N VAL A 107 -8.86 1.44 -6.99
CA VAL A 107 -9.12 2.60 -7.84
C VAL A 107 -8.13 3.72 -7.55
N LEU A 108 -7.88 4.03 -6.27
CA LEU A 108 -6.94 5.07 -5.88
C LEU A 108 -5.50 4.72 -6.29
N ALA A 109 -5.10 3.46 -6.18
CA ALA A 109 -3.81 2.98 -6.67
C ALA A 109 -3.69 3.16 -8.20
N LEU A 110 -4.72 2.77 -8.95
CA LEU A 110 -4.75 2.90 -10.40
C LEU A 110 -4.72 4.37 -10.84
N VAL A 111 -5.57 5.22 -10.27
CA VAL A 111 -5.66 6.64 -10.62
C VAL A 111 -4.35 7.36 -10.33
N SER A 112 -3.75 7.12 -9.15
CA SER A 112 -2.45 7.72 -8.80
C SER A 112 -1.33 7.19 -9.71
N ALA A 113 -1.31 5.89 -10.04
CA ALA A 113 -0.35 5.33 -10.98
C ALA A 113 -0.47 5.95 -12.38
N VAL A 114 -1.69 6.00 -12.92
CA VAL A 114 -1.98 6.60 -14.24
C VAL A 114 -1.57 8.05 -14.26
N TYR A 115 -1.87 8.82 -13.20
CA TYR A 115 -1.48 10.21 -13.11
C TYR A 115 0.04 10.40 -13.09
N LEU A 116 0.77 9.64 -12.26
CA LEU A 116 2.24 9.69 -12.19
C LEU A 116 2.88 9.30 -13.54
N ALA A 117 2.36 8.24 -14.18
CA ALA A 117 2.83 7.77 -15.48
C ALA A 117 2.54 8.79 -16.59
N ALA A 118 1.30 9.30 -16.68
CA ALA A 118 0.91 10.29 -17.68
C ALA A 118 1.74 11.57 -17.56
N MET A 119 1.95 12.07 -16.33
CA MET A 119 2.77 13.25 -16.12
C MET A 119 4.22 13.00 -16.56
N THR A 120 4.77 11.83 -16.23
CA THR A 120 6.12 11.44 -16.65
C THR A 120 6.24 11.38 -18.17
N VAL A 121 5.34 10.67 -18.86
CA VAL A 121 5.35 10.50 -20.32
C VAL A 121 5.16 11.83 -21.04
N VAL A 122 4.16 12.62 -20.66
CA VAL A 122 3.88 13.94 -21.27
C VAL A 122 5.04 14.91 -21.00
N GLY A 123 5.60 14.90 -19.79
CA GLY A 123 6.76 15.71 -19.43
C GLY A 123 7.97 15.42 -20.32
N PHE A 124 8.28 14.14 -20.53
CA PHE A 124 9.34 13.73 -21.45
C PHE A 124 9.03 14.07 -22.92
N ALA A 125 7.80 13.88 -23.38
CA ALA A 125 7.40 14.21 -24.75
C ALA A 125 7.57 15.70 -25.06
N LEU A 126 7.22 16.58 -24.11
CA LEU A 126 7.25 18.03 -24.31
C LEU A 126 8.60 18.68 -24.02
N GLN A 127 9.33 18.20 -23.02
CA GLN A 127 10.55 18.87 -22.51
C GLN A 127 11.82 18.03 -22.64
N ARG A 128 11.71 16.75 -23.03
CA ARG A 128 12.83 15.82 -23.24
C ARG A 128 13.78 15.81 -22.04
N GLY A 129 15.10 15.85 -22.27
CA GLY A 129 16.11 15.85 -21.22
C GLY A 129 16.01 17.02 -20.22
N ARG A 130 15.33 18.12 -20.56
CA ARG A 130 15.11 19.24 -19.63
C ARG A 130 14.13 18.89 -18.50
N PHE A 131 13.30 17.86 -18.68
CA PHE A 131 12.33 17.40 -17.69
C PHE A 131 12.97 16.60 -16.55
N VAL A 132 14.05 15.87 -16.83
CA VAL A 132 14.67 14.90 -15.90
C VAL A 132 14.99 15.51 -14.54
N PRO A 133 15.65 16.68 -14.43
CA PRO A 133 15.98 17.25 -13.13
C PRO A 133 14.73 17.69 -12.37
N ASP A 134 13.70 18.14 -13.09
CA ASP A 134 12.47 18.53 -12.44
C ASP A 134 11.76 17.30 -11.86
N LEU A 135 11.62 16.24 -12.65
CA LEU A 135 11.06 14.96 -12.22
C LEU A 135 11.82 14.38 -11.02
N ALA A 136 13.15 14.29 -11.10
CA ALA A 136 14.00 13.77 -10.02
C ALA A 136 13.77 14.50 -8.69
N LYS A 137 13.67 15.84 -8.72
CA LYS A 137 13.37 16.64 -7.54
C LYS A 137 12.01 16.30 -6.93
N ARG A 138 10.96 16.10 -7.73
CA ARG A 138 9.61 15.85 -7.20
C ARG A 138 9.40 14.40 -6.80
N MET A 139 10.09 13.44 -7.44
CA MET A 139 10.19 12.07 -6.94
C MET A 139 10.87 12.04 -5.56
N ALA A 140 11.95 12.81 -5.37
CA ALA A 140 12.62 12.90 -4.08
C ALA A 140 11.74 13.56 -3.01
N LEU A 141 11.04 14.65 -3.34
CA LEU A 141 10.09 15.29 -2.41
C LEU A 141 8.89 14.39 -2.08
N GLY A 142 8.31 13.70 -3.06
CA GLY A 142 7.22 12.75 -2.83
C GLY A 142 7.64 11.55 -1.99
N GLY A 143 8.84 11.02 -2.25
CA GLY A 143 9.45 9.97 -1.43
C GLY A 143 9.68 10.44 0.01
N GLY A 144 10.30 11.61 0.19
CA GLY A 144 10.51 12.21 1.51
C GLY A 144 9.21 12.47 2.28
N LEU A 145 8.16 12.97 1.60
CA LEU A 145 6.83 13.14 2.18
C LEU A 145 6.25 11.80 2.63
N THR A 146 6.38 10.76 1.80
CA THR A 146 5.92 9.40 2.14
C THR A 146 6.61 8.89 3.40
N LEU A 147 7.94 9.03 3.48
CA LEU A 147 8.72 8.62 4.65
C LEU A 147 8.28 9.36 5.91
N ALA A 148 8.12 10.69 5.84
CA ALA A 148 7.67 11.49 6.97
C ALA A 148 6.30 11.03 7.48
N LEU A 149 5.33 10.84 6.57
CA LEU A 149 3.99 10.37 6.92
C LEU A 149 4.01 8.97 7.55
N LEU A 150 4.80 8.04 6.99
CA LEU A 150 4.88 6.66 7.47
C LEU A 150 5.63 6.53 8.80
N VAL A 151 6.62 7.39 9.07
CA VAL A 151 7.28 7.44 10.39
C VAL A 151 6.28 7.89 11.45
N VAL A 152 5.54 8.98 11.20
CA VAL A 152 4.53 9.48 12.14
C VAL A 152 3.45 8.43 12.37
N PHE A 153 2.89 7.87 11.30
CA PHE A 153 1.87 6.82 11.39
C PHE A 153 2.40 5.57 12.10
N GLY A 154 3.62 5.13 11.77
CA GLY A 154 4.26 3.96 12.36
C GLY A 154 4.45 4.09 13.86
N ILE A 155 4.87 5.26 14.36
CA ILE A 155 4.99 5.52 15.80
C ILE A 155 3.62 5.40 16.49
N VAL A 156 2.57 6.01 15.91
CA VAL A 156 1.21 5.92 16.46
C VAL A 156 0.70 4.48 16.48
N ALA A 157 0.91 3.73 15.39
CA ALA A 157 0.51 2.33 15.29
C ALA A 157 1.27 1.42 16.26
N LEU A 158 2.57 1.67 16.50
CA LEU A 158 3.38 0.88 17.44
C LEU A 158 2.99 1.10 18.91
N VAL A 159 2.55 2.31 19.26
CA VAL A 159 2.18 2.65 20.64
C VAL A 159 0.76 2.18 20.97
N GLY A 160 -0.16 2.17 20.01
CA GLY A 160 -1.57 1.89 20.29
C GLY A 160 -2.34 1.37 19.08
N PHE A 161 -1.95 0.22 18.55
CA PHE A 161 -2.62 -0.39 17.38
C PHE A 161 -4.11 -0.63 17.63
N ASP A 162 -4.51 -1.07 18.82
CA ASP A 162 -5.93 -1.29 19.18
C ASP A 162 -6.78 -0.04 18.92
N GLY A 163 -6.29 1.13 19.34
CA GLY A 163 -6.96 2.41 19.16
C GLY A 163 -7.01 2.82 17.69
N VAL A 164 -5.92 2.60 16.95
CA VAL A 164 -5.87 2.85 15.50
C VAL A 164 -6.85 1.95 14.75
N PHE A 165 -6.88 0.66 15.08
CA PHE A 165 -7.76 -0.34 14.48
C PHE A 165 -9.22 -0.01 14.75
N LEU A 166 -9.56 0.35 16.00
CA LEU A 166 -10.91 0.80 16.34
C LEU A 166 -11.32 2.07 15.58
N LYS A 167 -10.43 3.08 15.52
CA LYS A 167 -10.70 4.34 14.81
C LYS A 167 -10.87 4.12 13.32
N PHE A 168 -10.06 3.24 12.72
CA PHE A 168 -10.20 2.84 11.33
C PHE A 168 -11.61 2.28 11.05
N HIS A 169 -12.10 1.36 11.88
CA HIS A 169 -13.45 0.81 11.71
C HIS A 169 -14.54 1.87 11.87
N GLN A 170 -14.42 2.74 12.88
CA GLN A 170 -15.37 3.85 13.11
C GLN A 170 -15.43 4.85 11.95
N LEU A 171 -14.31 5.06 11.26
CA LEU A 171 -14.23 5.99 10.11
C LEU A 171 -14.62 5.32 8.79
N SER A 172 -14.41 4.01 8.67
CA SER A 172 -14.62 3.27 7.42
C SER A 172 -16.04 2.73 7.27
N PHE A 173 -16.72 2.45 8.39
CA PHE A 173 -18.02 1.78 8.40
C PHE A 173 -19.05 2.56 9.20
N ALA A 174 -20.21 2.82 8.58
CA ALA A 174 -21.32 3.55 9.20
C ALA A 174 -22.26 2.65 10.04
N ASN A 175 -22.02 1.34 10.03
CA ASN A 175 -22.79 0.32 10.76
C ASN A 175 -21.92 -0.34 11.84
N ASP A 176 -22.44 -1.37 12.51
CA ASP A 176 -21.76 -2.11 13.56
C ASP A 176 -21.38 -3.55 13.16
N PHE A 177 -21.54 -3.97 11.89
CA PHE A 177 -21.26 -5.33 11.44
C PHE A 177 -19.81 -5.77 11.66
N TRP A 178 -18.88 -4.82 11.70
CA TRP A 178 -17.47 -5.04 12.04
C TRP A 178 -17.21 -5.39 13.50
N ARG A 179 -18.18 -5.17 14.41
CA ARG A 179 -18.07 -5.59 15.81
C ARG A 179 -18.39 -7.07 15.89
N LEU A 180 -17.33 -7.86 15.86
CA LEU A 180 -17.36 -9.32 15.87
C LEU A 180 -16.75 -9.85 17.18
N ASP A 181 -17.26 -10.98 17.65
CA ASP A 181 -16.82 -11.65 18.87
C ASP A 181 -15.98 -12.89 18.52
N PRO A 182 -14.69 -12.96 18.89
CA PRO A 182 -13.84 -14.10 18.58
C PRO A 182 -14.30 -15.43 19.23
N ARG A 183 -15.27 -15.40 20.14
CA ARG A 183 -15.90 -16.62 20.69
C ARG A 183 -16.90 -17.26 19.72
N THR A 184 -17.49 -16.48 18.82
CA THR A 184 -18.59 -16.93 17.93
C THR A 184 -18.28 -16.72 16.45
N ASP A 185 -17.51 -15.70 16.11
CA ASP A 185 -17.28 -15.27 14.73
C ASP A 185 -15.92 -15.79 14.23
N TYR A 186 -15.92 -16.48 13.09
CA TYR A 186 -14.71 -17.10 12.54
C TYR A 186 -13.78 -16.08 11.87
N LEU A 187 -14.30 -15.00 11.31
CA LEU A 187 -13.55 -13.99 10.59
C LEU A 187 -12.46 -13.35 11.46
N VAL A 188 -12.81 -12.97 12.69
CA VAL A 188 -11.83 -12.44 13.67
C VAL A 188 -11.02 -13.52 14.36
N ARG A 189 -11.43 -14.79 14.28
CA ARG A 189 -10.58 -15.92 14.70
C ARG A 189 -9.48 -16.19 13.70
N ILE A 190 -9.77 -16.18 12.40
CA ILE A 190 -8.78 -16.45 11.33
C ILE A 190 -7.93 -15.21 10.98
N PHE A 191 -8.46 -14.00 11.19
CA PHE A 191 -7.72 -12.75 11.10
C PHE A 191 -7.72 -12.04 12.47
N PRO A 192 -6.97 -12.56 13.46
CA PRO A 192 -6.84 -11.90 14.75
C PRO A 192 -6.23 -10.51 14.59
N GLN A 193 -6.41 -9.64 15.58
CA GLN A 193 -5.93 -8.27 15.48
C GLN A 193 -4.41 -8.18 15.21
N ASP A 194 -3.62 -9.09 15.79
CA ASP A 194 -2.18 -9.17 15.57
C ASP A 194 -1.80 -9.48 14.11
N PHE A 195 -2.65 -10.24 13.38
CA PHE A 195 -2.49 -10.42 11.93
C PHE A 195 -2.61 -9.09 11.20
N TRP A 196 -3.57 -8.25 11.58
CA TRP A 196 -3.75 -6.93 10.97
C TRP A 196 -2.61 -5.97 11.32
N PHE A 197 -2.04 -6.08 12.53
CA PHE A 197 -0.83 -5.34 12.88
C PHE A 197 0.34 -5.72 11.97
N ASP A 198 0.61 -7.02 11.79
CA ASP A 198 1.66 -7.50 10.90
C ASP A 198 1.42 -7.07 9.45
N ALA A 199 0.18 -7.20 8.96
CA ALA A 199 -0.19 -6.76 7.61
C ALA A 199 0.05 -5.24 7.44
N THR A 200 -0.28 -4.45 8.46
CA THR A 200 -0.01 -3.00 8.47
C THR A 200 1.48 -2.71 8.41
N MET A 201 2.30 -3.42 9.20
CA MET A 201 3.77 -3.28 9.15
C MET A 201 4.34 -3.72 7.80
N TRP A 202 3.81 -4.80 7.22
CA TRP A 202 4.20 -5.32 5.91
C TRP A 202 3.94 -4.30 4.79
N VAL A 203 2.80 -3.59 4.85
CA VAL A 203 2.45 -2.48 3.96
C VAL A 203 3.39 -1.30 4.18
N ALA A 204 3.60 -0.90 5.44
CA ALA A 204 4.45 0.24 5.78
C ALA A 204 5.90 0.04 5.30
N VAL A 205 6.48 -1.14 5.53
CA VAL A 205 7.85 -1.47 5.09
C VAL A 205 7.99 -1.36 3.57
N ARG A 206 7.03 -1.86 2.79
CA ARG A 206 7.08 -1.76 1.32
C ARG A 206 6.97 -0.33 0.82
N ALA A 207 6.04 0.43 1.38
CA ALA A 207 5.88 1.83 1.04
C ALA A 207 7.14 2.63 1.42
N ILE A 208 7.79 2.33 2.56
CA ILE A 208 9.09 2.89 2.97
C ILE A 208 10.18 2.54 1.96
N VAL A 209 10.31 1.26 1.56
CA VAL A 209 11.31 0.83 0.57
C VAL A 209 11.13 1.58 -0.75
N GLY A 210 9.90 1.64 -1.27
CA GLY A 210 9.60 2.40 -2.49
C GLY A 210 9.94 3.88 -2.35
N ALA A 211 9.58 4.49 -1.22
CA ALA A 211 9.87 5.89 -0.93
C ALA A 211 11.38 6.17 -0.80
N LEU A 212 12.14 5.26 -0.18
CA LEU A 212 13.61 5.34 -0.09
C LEU A 212 14.24 5.28 -1.47
N VAL A 213 13.81 4.34 -2.33
CA VAL A 213 14.30 4.24 -3.71
C VAL A 213 14.07 5.55 -4.46
N LEU A 214 12.87 6.11 -4.42
CA LEU A 214 12.57 7.39 -5.08
C LEU A 214 13.42 8.55 -4.52
N THR A 215 13.55 8.61 -3.20
CA THR A 215 14.30 9.67 -2.51
C THR A 215 15.79 9.61 -2.83
N VAL A 216 16.39 8.43 -2.72
CA VAL A 216 17.82 8.22 -2.96
C VAL A 216 18.14 8.38 -4.44
N ALA A 217 17.37 7.78 -5.35
CA ALA A 217 17.62 7.92 -6.79
C ALA A 217 17.49 9.37 -7.25
N GLY A 218 16.41 10.06 -6.85
CA GLY A 218 16.18 11.47 -7.21
C GLY A 218 17.26 12.40 -6.65
N SER A 219 17.61 12.24 -5.37
CA SER A 219 18.63 13.08 -4.72
C SER A 219 20.03 12.82 -5.28
N SER A 220 20.41 11.55 -5.46
CA SER A 220 21.73 11.17 -6.00
C SER A 220 21.93 11.70 -7.41
N PHE A 221 20.90 11.62 -8.27
CA PHE A 221 20.94 12.20 -9.61
C PHE A 221 21.17 13.72 -9.58
N LEU A 222 20.49 14.44 -8.69
CA LEU A 222 20.64 15.89 -8.57
C LEU A 222 22.03 16.29 -8.06
N VAL A 223 22.58 15.54 -7.10
CA VAL A 223 23.94 15.72 -6.60
C VAL A 223 24.96 15.47 -7.72
N TYR A 224 24.84 14.35 -8.44
CA TYR A 224 25.71 14.01 -9.57
C TYR A 224 25.69 15.10 -10.65
N ARG A 225 24.51 15.58 -11.04
CA ARG A 225 24.36 16.65 -12.03
C ARG A 225 25.01 17.96 -11.59
N ARG A 226 24.91 18.31 -10.30
CA ARG A 226 25.58 19.51 -9.77
C ARG A 226 27.10 19.37 -9.80
N TYR A 227 27.60 18.20 -9.42
CA TYR A 227 29.02 17.90 -9.42
C TYR A 227 29.64 17.94 -10.82
N THR A 228 29.01 17.30 -11.82
CA THR A 228 29.50 17.34 -13.21
C THR A 228 29.42 18.73 -13.83
N GLY A 229 28.42 19.53 -13.46
CA GLY A 229 28.36 20.94 -13.83
C GLY A 229 29.56 21.73 -13.33
N TRP A 230 29.95 21.55 -12.06
CA TRP A 230 31.11 22.21 -11.47
C TRP A 230 32.42 21.80 -12.15
N GLN A 231 32.58 20.50 -12.47
CA GLN A 231 33.77 20.03 -13.19
C GLN A 231 33.90 20.64 -14.59
N GLY A 232 32.78 20.83 -15.30
CA GLY A 232 32.78 21.49 -16.61
C GLY A 232 33.11 22.98 -16.53
N GLU A 233 32.66 23.68 -15.49
CA GLU A 233 33.01 25.09 -15.27
C GLU A 233 34.50 25.25 -14.94
N LEU A 234 35.05 24.40 -14.07
CA LEU A 234 36.46 24.43 -13.69
C LEU A 234 37.39 24.16 -14.89
N SER A 235 37.10 23.14 -15.70
CA SER A 235 37.91 22.84 -16.89
C SER A 235 37.81 23.91 -17.97
N GLY A 236 36.65 24.56 -18.11
CA GLY A 236 36.48 25.71 -19.01
C GLY A 236 37.27 26.95 -18.56
N MET A 237 37.39 27.17 -17.24
CA MET A 237 38.23 28.24 -16.71
C MET A 237 39.72 27.97 -16.89
N GLU A 238 40.16 26.72 -16.80
CA GLU A 238 41.55 26.32 -17.06
C GLU A 238 41.90 26.51 -18.54
N SER A 239 41.07 26.05 -19.48
CA SER A 239 41.34 26.23 -20.92
C SER A 239 41.33 27.69 -21.35
N ALA A 240 40.46 28.53 -20.76
CA ALA A 240 40.42 29.96 -21.01
C ALA A 240 41.63 30.72 -20.46
N ARG A 241 42.38 30.15 -19.50
CA ARG A 241 43.64 30.71 -18.99
C ARG A 241 44.85 30.29 -19.83
N GLU A 242 44.74 29.18 -20.56
CA GLU A 242 45.80 28.64 -21.43
C GLU A 242 45.73 29.17 -22.88
N ALA A 243 44.64 29.84 -23.26
CA ALA A 243 44.42 30.47 -24.57
C ALA A 243 44.80 31.95 -24.58
#